data_AF-A0A1W6SRG5-F1
#
_entry.id   AF-A0A1W6SRG5-F1
#
_cell.length_a   1.000
_cell.length_b   1.000
_cell.length_c   1.000
_cell.angle_alpha   90.00
_cell.angle_beta   90.00
_cell.angle_gamma   90.00
#
_symmetry.space_group_name_H-M   'P 1'
#
loop_
_entity.id
_entity.type
_entity.pdbx_description
1 polymer ?
#
loop_
_entity_poly.entity_id
_entity_poly.type
_entity_poly.pdbx_seq_one_letter_code
_entity_poly.pdbx_strand_id
1 'polypeptide(L)'
;MKRIVLLTSPALIAVALGANAGTLNNGSWSPGGCGTLSEAPAVDSSSVDTINRSIAAVNEWQKQVQSYDECMIKEANADTSTIANSANAQQARYREASQKINAEAAAGREKFSSQSSSPGISNPGMGNPGMNNPGSGVSGQGY
;
A
#
# COMPACT_ATOMS: atom_id res chain seq x y z
N MET A 1 37.78 -45.42 20.17
CA MET A 1 36.45 -44.79 20.30
C MET A 1 36.58 -43.51 21.11
N LYS A 2 36.31 -42.34 20.51
CA LYS A 2 35.83 -41.12 21.21
C LYS A 2 35.41 -40.12 20.12
N ARG A 3 34.11 -39.95 19.94
CA ARG A 3 33.51 -38.97 19.02
C ARG A 3 33.47 -37.63 19.75
N ILE A 4 34.15 -36.62 19.21
CA ILE A 4 34.00 -35.23 19.67
C ILE A 4 32.80 -34.67 18.92
N VAL A 5 31.68 -34.51 19.63
CA VAL A 5 30.48 -33.84 19.13
C VAL A 5 30.64 -32.35 19.47
N LEU A 6 30.98 -31.54 18.47
CA LEU A 6 30.92 -30.08 18.58
C LEU A 6 29.44 -29.66 18.51
N LEU A 7 28.91 -29.29 19.67
CA LEU A 7 27.60 -28.65 19.82
C LEU A 7 27.63 -27.29 19.13
N THR A 8 27.06 -27.21 17.94
CA THR A 8 26.71 -25.94 17.29
C THR A 8 25.52 -25.34 18.04
N SER A 9 25.76 -24.32 18.86
CA SER A 9 24.68 -23.48 19.41
C SER A 9 24.09 -22.63 18.28
N PRO A 10 22.80 -22.78 17.93
CA PRO A 10 22.13 -21.77 17.13
C PRO A 10 21.84 -20.58 18.05
N ALA A 11 22.58 -19.49 17.86
CA ALA A 11 22.18 -18.19 18.39
C ALA A 11 20.82 -17.84 17.76
N LEU A 12 19.76 -17.96 18.55
CA LEU A 12 18.43 -17.46 18.20
C LEU A 12 18.54 -15.94 18.03
N ILE A 13 18.63 -15.49 16.79
CA ILE A 13 18.38 -14.10 16.42
C ILE A 13 16.90 -13.86 16.74
N ALA A 14 16.64 -13.26 17.89
CA ALA A 14 15.34 -12.68 18.19
C ALA A 14 15.13 -11.52 17.22
N VAL A 15 14.55 -11.80 16.06
CA VAL A 15 13.95 -10.78 15.22
C VAL A 15 12.81 -10.22 16.05
N ALA A 16 13.03 -9.05 16.64
CA ALA A 16 11.95 -8.24 17.18
C ALA A 16 11.03 -7.92 16.01
N LEU A 17 9.99 -8.75 15.83
CA LEU A 17 8.83 -8.42 15.03
C LEU A 17 8.14 -7.28 15.78
N GLY A 18 8.67 -6.07 15.63
CA GLY A 18 7.92 -4.88 15.95
C GLY A 18 6.68 -4.92 15.09
N ALA A 19 5.52 -5.17 15.71
CA ALA A 19 4.24 -4.86 15.11
C ALA A 19 4.17 -3.34 15.01
N ASN A 20 4.81 -2.79 13.98
CA ASN A 20 4.71 -1.40 13.56
C ASN A 20 3.42 -1.31 12.76
N ALA A 21 2.29 -1.25 13.45
CA ALA A 21 1.02 -1.05 12.78
C ALA A 21 0.31 0.07 13.52
N GLY A 22 0.66 1.29 13.12
CA GLY A 22 -0.15 2.44 13.45
C GLY A 22 -1.54 2.25 12.87
N THR A 23 -2.51 2.97 13.44
CA THR A 23 -3.90 2.90 12.97
C THR A 23 -4.18 4.13 12.14
N LEU A 24 -4.54 3.94 10.87
CA LEU A 24 -5.11 4.97 10.00
C LEU A 24 -6.63 4.84 9.98
N ASN A 25 -7.33 5.80 10.58
CA ASN A 25 -8.78 5.86 10.61
C ASN A 25 -9.27 7.23 10.16
N ASN A 26 -10.12 7.29 9.12
CA ASN A 26 -10.69 8.54 8.58
C ASN A 26 -9.65 9.65 8.32
N GLY A 27 -8.48 9.28 7.77
CA GLY A 27 -7.40 10.23 7.47
C GLY A 27 -6.55 10.66 8.69
N SER A 28 -6.87 10.16 9.89
CA SER A 28 -6.05 10.35 11.08
C SER A 28 -5.23 9.10 11.34
N TRP A 29 -3.91 9.27 11.37
CA TRP A 29 -2.97 8.22 11.72
C TRP A 29 -2.48 8.40 13.17
N SER A 30 -2.27 7.29 13.87
CA SER A 30 -1.66 7.26 15.20
C SER A 30 -0.71 6.07 15.31
N PRO A 31 0.45 6.22 15.98
CA PRO A 31 1.39 5.12 16.17
C PRO A 31 0.80 4.06 17.09
N GLY A 32 1.08 2.78 16.82
CA GLY A 32 0.73 1.67 17.69
C GLY A 32 1.86 1.30 18.66
N GLY A 33 3.12 1.58 18.30
CA GLY A 33 4.30 1.10 19.04
C GLY A 33 5.03 2.14 19.89
N CYS A 34 4.76 3.44 19.71
CA CYS A 34 5.56 4.51 20.32
C CYS A 34 5.18 4.88 21.77
N GLY A 35 4.17 4.22 22.34
CA GLY A 35 3.63 4.57 23.65
C GLY A 35 2.83 5.87 23.63
N THR A 36 2.78 6.57 24.75
CA THR A 36 2.05 7.84 24.89
C THR A 36 3.01 9.01 24.94
N LEU A 37 2.68 10.10 24.25
CA LEU A 37 3.41 11.35 24.37
C LEU A 37 3.28 11.91 25.81
N SER A 38 4.43 12.21 26.41
CA SER A 38 4.50 12.80 27.76
C SER A 38 3.97 14.24 27.76
N GLU A 39 3.17 14.60 28.77
CA GLU A 39 2.64 15.96 28.91
C GLU A 39 3.75 16.94 29.30
N ALA A 40 3.69 18.16 28.76
CA ALA A 40 4.67 19.19 29.06
C ALA A 40 4.61 19.60 30.54
N PRO A 41 5.76 19.64 31.25
CA PRO A 41 5.76 20.05 32.66
C PRO A 41 5.46 21.55 32.79
N ALA A 42 4.77 21.92 33.87
CA ALA A 42 4.58 23.32 34.24
C ALA A 42 5.91 23.94 34.70
N VAL A 43 6.12 25.21 34.35
CA VAL A 43 7.31 25.98 34.76
C VAL A 43 6.96 26.91 35.91
N ASP A 44 7.68 26.80 37.02
CA ASP A 44 7.54 27.63 38.21
C ASP A 44 8.75 28.55 38.39
N SER A 45 8.54 29.85 38.21
CA SER A 45 9.55 30.90 38.33
C SER A 45 9.48 31.69 39.65
N SER A 46 8.75 31.20 40.66
CA SER A 46 8.57 31.91 41.94
C SER A 46 9.85 32.04 42.77
N SER A 47 10.85 31.17 42.54
CA SER A 47 12.15 31.19 43.21
C SER A 47 13.26 30.60 42.32
N VAL A 48 14.52 30.83 42.70
CA VAL A 48 15.67 30.21 42.02
C VAL A 48 15.63 28.68 42.11
N ASP A 49 15.16 28.14 43.23
CA ASP A 49 15.08 26.68 43.41
C ASP A 49 13.98 26.06 42.55
N THR A 50 12.81 26.71 42.45
CA THR A 50 11.69 26.22 41.63
C THR A 50 12.02 26.28 40.14
N ILE A 51 12.71 27.33 39.68
CA ILE A 51 13.08 27.44 38.27
C ILE A 51 14.13 26.41 37.88
N ASN A 52 15.13 26.15 38.75
CA ASN A 52 16.13 25.10 38.51
C ASN A 52 15.49 23.71 38.41
N ARG A 53 14.51 23.40 39.27
CA ARG A 53 13.74 22.15 39.16
C ARG A 53 12.91 22.09 37.88
N SER A 54 12.28 23.19 37.49
CA SER A 54 11.50 23.29 36.25
C SER A 54 12.37 23.04 35.02
N ILE A 55 13.58 23.62 34.98
CA ILE A 55 14.55 23.40 33.89
C ILE A 55 14.92 21.92 33.78
N ALA A 56 15.18 21.25 34.90
CA ALA A 56 15.48 19.81 34.89
C ALA A 56 14.31 18.98 34.34
N ALA A 57 13.08 19.28 34.77
CA ALA A 57 11.87 18.61 34.28
C ALA A 57 11.65 18.83 32.77
N VAL A 58 11.83 20.07 32.28
CA VAL A 58 11.73 20.40 30.85
C VAL A 58 12.78 19.65 30.04
N ASN A 59 14.04 19.61 30.50
CA ASN A 59 15.11 18.91 29.80
C ASN A 59 14.83 17.40 29.68
N GLU A 60 14.25 16.80 30.71
CA GLU A 60 13.86 15.39 30.69
C GLU A 60 12.67 15.15 29.75
N TRP A 61 11.64 15.99 29.83
CA TRP A 61 10.51 15.94 28.92
C TRP A 61 10.94 16.10 27.45
N GLN A 62 11.87 17.00 27.14
CA GLN A 62 12.41 17.18 25.79
C GLN A 62 13.05 15.91 25.23
N LYS A 63 13.80 15.16 26.04
CA LYS A 63 14.37 13.87 25.63
C LYS A 63 13.29 12.83 25.35
N GLN A 64 12.25 12.79 26.18
CA GLN A 64 11.14 11.86 26.01
C GLN A 64 10.36 12.17 24.73
N VAL A 65 10.08 13.45 24.46
CA VAL A 65 9.42 13.89 23.22
C VAL A 65 10.29 13.57 22.00
N GLN A 66 11.60 13.79 22.07
CA GLN A 66 12.51 13.44 20.97
C GLN A 66 12.47 11.94 20.68
N SER A 67 12.56 11.08 21.71
CA SER A 67 12.48 9.64 21.53
C SER A 67 11.13 9.18 20.96
N TYR A 68 10.05 9.83 21.37
CA TYR A 68 8.71 9.54 20.85
C TYR A 68 8.59 9.95 19.38
N ASP A 69 9.08 11.14 19.01
CA ASP A 69 9.05 11.66 17.64
C ASP A 69 9.88 10.78 16.68
N GLU A 70 11.09 10.39 17.08
CA GLU A 70 11.93 9.45 16.32
C GLU A 70 11.22 8.11 16.09
N CYS A 71 10.52 7.59 17.10
CA CYS A 71 9.70 6.40 16.95
C CYS A 71 8.55 6.63 15.95
N MET A 72 7.80 7.73 16.10
CA MET A 72 6.67 8.03 15.22
C MET A 72 7.11 8.13 13.76
N ILE A 73 8.21 8.83 13.49
CA ILE A 73 8.75 9.00 12.13
C ILE A 73 9.08 7.63 11.52
N LYS A 74 9.72 6.76 12.30
CA LYS A 74 10.08 5.41 11.84
C LYS A 74 8.83 4.58 11.52
N GLU A 75 7.84 4.60 12.41
CA GLU A 75 6.60 3.83 12.24
C GLU A 75 5.77 4.36 11.07
N ALA A 76 5.57 5.68 10.97
CA ALA A 76 4.81 6.30 9.88
C ALA A 76 5.41 5.99 8.50
N ASN A 77 6.74 5.98 8.37
CA ASN A 77 7.41 5.62 7.13
C ASN A 77 7.22 4.14 6.76
N ALA A 78 7.29 3.25 7.75
CA ALA A 78 7.04 1.81 7.55
C ALA A 78 5.59 1.54 7.13
N ASP A 79 4.63 2.20 7.78
CA ASP A 79 3.20 2.09 7.46
C ASP A 79 2.91 2.64 6.07
N THR A 80 3.45 3.81 5.73
CA THR A 80 3.30 4.41 4.40
C THR A 80 3.80 3.48 3.30
N SER A 81 4.98 2.87 3.49
CA SER A 81 5.52 1.90 2.54
C SER A 81 4.61 0.67 2.41
N THR A 82 4.13 0.14 3.53
CA THR A 82 3.24 -1.04 3.56
C THR A 82 1.91 -0.76 2.86
N ILE A 83 1.29 0.39 3.12
CA ILE A 83 0.05 0.83 2.47
C ILE A 83 0.28 0.99 0.96
N ALA A 84 1.34 1.67 0.54
CA ALA A 84 1.64 1.86 -0.88
C ALA A 84 1.87 0.52 -1.60
N ASN A 85 2.67 -0.37 -1.01
CA ASN A 85 2.98 -1.68 -1.58
C ASN A 85 1.73 -2.56 -1.69
N SER A 86 0.90 -2.61 -0.63
CA SER A 86 -0.33 -3.39 -0.62
C SER A 86 -1.36 -2.88 -1.63
N ALA A 87 -1.55 -1.56 -1.72
CA ALA A 87 -2.43 -0.94 -2.72
C ALA A 87 -1.96 -1.24 -4.15
N ASN A 88 -0.66 -1.08 -4.43
CA ASN A 88 -0.09 -1.36 -5.74
C ASN A 88 -0.23 -2.84 -6.12
N ALA A 89 0.03 -3.75 -5.19
CA ALA A 89 -0.13 -5.18 -5.40
C ALA A 89 -1.60 -5.55 -5.70
N GLN A 90 -2.55 -4.94 -4.99
CA GLN A 90 -3.97 -5.16 -5.23
C GLN A 90 -4.41 -4.63 -6.61
N GLN A 91 -3.95 -3.44 -7.00
CA GLN A 91 -4.21 -2.88 -8.32
C GLN A 91 -3.62 -3.75 -9.43
N ALA A 92 -2.41 -4.29 -9.24
CA ALA A 92 -1.79 -5.20 -10.21
C ALA A 92 -2.63 -6.46 -10.41
N ARG A 93 -3.09 -7.10 -9.33
CA ARG A 93 -3.98 -8.26 -9.39
C ARG A 93 -5.27 -7.97 -10.17
N TYR A 94 -5.88 -6.80 -9.96
CA TYR A 94 -7.08 -6.42 -10.72
C TYR A 94 -6.80 -6.20 -12.20
N ARG A 95 -5.66 -5.59 -12.56
CA ARG A 95 -5.26 -5.43 -13.97
C ARG A 95 -5.06 -6.78 -14.65
N GLU A 96 -4.35 -7.69 -14.01
CA GLU A 96 -4.10 -9.05 -14.53
C GLU A 96 -5.41 -9.84 -14.71
N ALA A 97 -6.29 -9.81 -13.70
CA ALA A 97 -7.59 -10.48 -13.78
C ALA A 97 -8.45 -9.91 -14.92
N SER A 98 -8.46 -8.59 -15.08
CA SER A 98 -9.21 -7.92 -16.15
C SER A 98 -8.66 -8.28 -17.53
N GLN A 99 -7.33 -8.30 -17.70
CA GLN A 99 -6.68 -8.72 -18.95
C GLN A 99 -7.03 -10.17 -19.30
N LYS A 100 -6.98 -11.08 -18.31
CA LYS A 100 -7.33 -12.48 -18.50
C LYS A 100 -8.79 -12.66 -18.95
N ILE A 101 -9.73 -12.04 -18.25
CA ILE A 101 -11.16 -12.12 -18.60
C ILE A 101 -11.41 -11.56 -20.01
N ASN A 102 -10.77 -10.44 -20.36
CA ASN A 102 -10.91 -9.85 -21.69
C ASN A 102 -10.35 -10.76 -22.80
N ALA A 103 -9.20 -11.41 -22.55
CA ALA A 103 -8.61 -12.36 -23.48
C ALA A 103 -9.48 -13.61 -23.65
N GLU A 104 -10.01 -14.17 -22.56
CA GLU A 104 -10.92 -15.33 -22.59
C GLU A 104 -12.22 -14.99 -23.33
N ALA A 105 -12.79 -13.80 -23.09
CA ALA A 105 -13.98 -13.34 -23.79
C ALA A 105 -13.72 -13.13 -25.30
N ALA A 106 -12.56 -12.59 -25.67
CA ALA A 106 -12.17 -12.43 -27.07
C ALA A 106 -12.02 -13.80 -27.77
N ALA A 107 -11.31 -14.74 -27.15
CA ALA A 107 -11.16 -16.09 -27.67
C ALA A 107 -12.52 -16.83 -27.78
N GLY A 108 -13.42 -16.62 -26.82
CA GLY A 108 -14.79 -17.14 -26.88
C GLY A 108 -15.54 -16.61 -28.10
N ARG A 109 -15.52 -15.28 -28.32
CA ARG A 109 -16.17 -14.66 -29.49
C ARG A 109 -15.63 -15.22 -30.81
N GLU A 110 -14.31 -15.37 -30.93
CA GLU A 110 -13.67 -15.91 -32.13
C GLU A 110 -14.07 -17.37 -32.41
N LYS A 111 -14.18 -18.20 -31.37
CA LYS A 111 -14.67 -19.58 -31.48
C LYS A 111 -16.12 -19.64 -31.98
N PHE A 112 -17.01 -18.81 -31.46
CA PHE A 112 -18.40 -18.78 -31.91
C PHE A 112 -18.55 -18.21 -33.33
N SER A 113 -17.78 -17.17 -33.70
CA SER A 113 -17.79 -16.67 -35.07
C SER A 113 -17.26 -17.69 -36.08
N SER A 114 -16.22 -18.45 -35.72
CA SER A 114 -15.68 -19.52 -36.57
C SER A 114 -16.61 -20.75 -36.66
N GLN A 115 -17.34 -21.09 -35.61
CA GLN A 115 -18.41 -22.10 -35.69
C GLN A 115 -19.59 -21.66 -36.55
N SER A 116 -19.93 -20.37 -36.56
CA SER A 116 -20.98 -19.85 -37.45
C SER A 116 -20.58 -19.83 -38.93
N SER A 117 -19.32 -20.09 -39.25
CA SER A 117 -18.77 -20.07 -40.62
C SER A 117 -18.40 -21.44 -41.20
N SER A 118 -18.86 -22.56 -40.60
CA SER A 118 -18.84 -23.87 -41.30
C SER A 118 -20.00 -23.99 -42.31
N PRO A 119 -19.78 -24.51 -43.53
CA PRO A 119 -20.62 -24.25 -44.70
C PRO A 119 -21.81 -25.20 -44.76
N GLY A 120 -23.03 -24.68 -44.80
CA GLY A 120 -24.17 -25.59 -44.93
C GLY A 120 -25.59 -25.03 -44.94
N ILE A 121 -25.86 -23.74 -45.10
CA ILE A 121 -27.13 -23.28 -45.70
C ILE A 121 -26.81 -22.07 -46.58
N SER A 122 -26.64 -22.31 -47.87
CA SER A 122 -26.76 -21.28 -48.90
C SER A 122 -28.20 -20.77 -48.88
N ASN A 123 -28.44 -19.62 -48.25
CA ASN A 123 -29.68 -18.89 -48.45
C ASN A 123 -29.49 -17.97 -49.68
N PRO A 124 -30.18 -18.21 -50.80
CA PRO A 124 -30.10 -17.34 -51.96
C PRO A 124 -30.94 -16.09 -51.69
N GLY A 125 -30.27 -14.94 -51.62
CA GLY A 125 -30.88 -13.64 -51.84
C GLY A 125 -31.25 -12.88 -50.57
N MET A 126 -30.50 -11.80 -50.33
CA MET A 126 -31.06 -10.46 -50.42
C MET A 126 -29.90 -9.49 -50.65
N GLY A 127 -30.00 -8.74 -51.75
CA GLY A 127 -29.00 -7.77 -52.15
C GLY A 127 -28.82 -6.69 -51.10
N ASN A 128 -27.59 -6.19 -51.04
CA ASN A 128 -27.22 -4.96 -50.36
C ASN A 128 -27.65 -3.77 -51.24
N PRO A 129 -28.44 -2.81 -50.74
CA PRO A 129 -28.35 -1.42 -51.16
C PRO A 129 -27.65 -0.61 -50.07
N GLY A 130 -26.59 0.08 -50.47
CA GLY A 130 -25.58 0.63 -49.59
C GLY A 130 -26.05 1.61 -48.52
N MET A 131 -25.19 1.77 -47.52
CA MET A 131 -25.02 3.05 -46.86
C MET A 131 -23.57 3.47 -46.94
N ASN A 132 -23.41 4.60 -47.62
CA ASN A 132 -22.20 5.35 -47.78
C ASN A 132 -21.72 5.83 -46.40
N ASN A 133 -20.43 5.66 -46.17
CA ASN A 133 -19.67 6.41 -45.19
C ASN A 133 -19.43 7.83 -45.73
N PRO A 134 -19.75 8.88 -44.95
CA PRO A 134 -18.89 10.06 -44.96
C PRO A 134 -18.67 10.55 -43.52
N GLY A 135 -17.42 10.47 -43.03
CA GLY A 135 -17.11 10.95 -41.70
C GLY A 135 -15.63 11.01 -41.33
N SER A 136 -14.74 11.19 -42.31
CA SER A 136 -13.38 11.67 -42.04
C SER A 136 -13.42 13.19 -41.86
N GLY A 137 -13.21 13.65 -40.63
CA GLY A 137 -12.90 15.06 -40.36
C GLY A 137 -13.35 15.54 -38.98
N VAL A 138 -12.38 15.74 -38.08
CA VAL A 138 -12.06 17.03 -37.44
C VAL A 138 -11.37 16.77 -36.10
N SER A 139 -10.13 17.27 -36.04
CA SER A 139 -9.27 17.56 -34.90
C SER A 139 -9.97 18.14 -33.66
N GLY A 140 -9.58 17.69 -32.46
CA GLY A 140 -9.95 18.32 -31.20
C GLY A 140 -9.00 17.95 -30.07
N GLN A 141 -8.28 18.95 -29.59
CA GLN A 141 -7.23 18.94 -28.58
C GLN A 141 -7.81 19.36 -27.21
N GLY A 142 -7.28 18.83 -26.10
CA GLY A 142 -7.59 19.21 -24.72
C GLY A 142 -8.15 18.04 -23.90
N TYR A 143 -7.65 17.68 -22.72
CA TYR A 143 -6.85 18.37 -21.71
C TYR A 143 -5.72 17.48 -21.19
#